data_AF-A0A2E7MVN1-F1
#
_entry.id   AF-A0A2E7MVN1-F1
#
_cell.length_a   1.000
_cell.length_b   1.000
_cell.length_c   1.000
_cell.angle_alpha   90.00
_cell.angle_beta   90.00
_cell.angle_gamma   90.00
#
_symmetry.space_group_name_H-M   'P 1'
#
loop_
_entity.id
_entity.type
_entity.pdbx_description
1 polymer ?
#
loop_
_entity_poly.entity_id
_entity_poly.type
_entity_poly.pdbx_seq_one_letter_code
_entity_poly.pdbx_strand_id
1 'polypeptide(L)'
;MDYKLLLISNGDQRLILHFINFILKLILSIIMTKKTAFTTQELLKFNDEDFKRYIFLLQDILKEKLDYGESIDEILDKEDPFETLEPFLSEEVYPILVLAMINNIRTETVMQALTEGFNKGRDDYNSKQK
;
A
#
# COMPACT_ATOMS: atom_id res chain seq x y z
N MET A 1 44.96 -31.28 -12.53
CA MET A 1 44.27 -30.14 -11.89
C MET A 1 43.02 -29.86 -12.70
N ASP A 2 41.89 -30.02 -12.04
CA ASP A 2 40.56 -30.11 -12.65
C ASP A 2 39.94 -28.69 -12.72
N TYR A 3 39.85 -28.10 -13.92
CA TYR A 3 39.27 -26.77 -14.14
C TYR A 3 37.74 -26.77 -14.14
N LYS A 4 37.11 -27.79 -13.54
CA LYS A 4 35.66 -28.04 -13.61
C LYS A 4 34.80 -27.17 -12.70
N LEU A 5 35.30 -26.00 -12.28
CA LEU A 5 34.63 -25.12 -11.31
C LEU A 5 34.39 -23.69 -11.78
N LEU A 6 34.64 -23.35 -13.06
CA LEU A 6 34.50 -21.98 -13.57
C LEU A 6 33.36 -21.75 -14.56
N LEU A 7 32.36 -22.62 -14.62
CA LEU A 7 31.17 -22.40 -15.46
C LEU A 7 29.88 -22.73 -14.71
N ILE A 8 29.63 -22.05 -13.58
CA ILE A 8 28.24 -21.69 -13.28
C ILE A 8 27.92 -20.56 -14.27
N SER A 9 27.24 -20.95 -15.34
CA SER A 9 26.88 -20.09 -16.47
C SER A 9 26.28 -18.77 -15.98
N ASN A 10 26.67 -17.65 -16.59
CA ASN A 10 26.03 -16.35 -16.35
C ASN A 10 24.49 -16.39 -16.54
N GLY A 11 23.98 -17.40 -17.28
CA GLY A 11 22.54 -17.68 -17.39
C GLY A 11 21.92 -18.21 -16.10
N ASP A 12 22.63 -19.08 -15.36
CA ASP A 12 22.15 -19.62 -14.07
C ASP A 12 22.08 -18.53 -13.02
N GLN A 13 23.03 -17.59 -12.99
CA GLN A 13 22.96 -16.46 -12.04
C GLN A 13 21.76 -15.55 -12.29
N ARG A 14 21.36 -15.33 -13.55
CA ARG A 14 20.13 -14.58 -13.87
C ARG A 14 18.88 -15.36 -13.47
N LEU A 15 18.87 -16.68 -13.68
CA LEU A 15 17.76 -17.54 -13.26
C LEU A 15 17.62 -17.57 -11.74
N ILE A 16 18.74 -17.70 -11.03
CA ILE A 16 18.83 -17.65 -9.57
C ILE A 16 18.39 -16.28 -9.06
N LEU A 17 18.80 -15.18 -9.69
CA LEU A 17 18.38 -13.83 -9.30
C LEU A 17 16.87 -13.62 -9.52
N HIS A 18 16.33 -14.10 -10.64
CA HIS A 18 14.90 -14.06 -10.92
C HIS A 18 14.11 -14.92 -9.91
N PHE A 19 14.64 -16.09 -9.55
CA PHE A 19 14.04 -16.98 -8.55
C PHE A 19 14.11 -16.38 -7.14
N ILE A 20 15.23 -15.76 -6.74
CA ILE A 20 15.34 -15.03 -5.47
C ILE A 20 14.35 -13.86 -5.42
N ASN A 21 14.22 -13.09 -6.50
CA ASN A 21 13.23 -12.01 -6.58
C ASN A 21 11.80 -12.53 -6.51
N PHE A 22 11.51 -13.68 -7.15
CA PHE A 22 10.22 -14.34 -7.08
C PHE A 22 9.92 -14.85 -5.66
N ILE A 23 10.86 -15.52 -5.02
CA ILE A 23 10.72 -16.01 -3.64
C ILE A 23 10.62 -14.84 -2.66
N LEU A 24 11.35 -13.74 -2.86
CA LEU A 24 11.21 -12.52 -2.07
C LEU A 24 9.82 -11.90 -2.24
N LYS A 25 9.32 -11.79 -3.49
CA LYS A 25 7.94 -11.34 -3.76
C LYS A 25 6.90 -12.27 -3.15
N LEU A 26 7.11 -13.58 -3.19
CA LEU A 26 6.22 -14.58 -2.61
C LEU A 26 6.22 -14.51 -1.07
N ILE A 27 7.40 -14.38 -0.45
CA ILE A 27 7.53 -14.20 1.00
C ILE A 27 6.95 -12.86 1.43
N LEU A 28 7.18 -11.77 0.68
CA LEU A 28 6.54 -10.47 0.92
C LEU A 28 5.02 -10.57 0.79
N SER A 29 4.51 -11.27 -0.23
CA SER A 29 3.08 -11.52 -0.45
C SER A 29 2.47 -12.34 0.70
N ILE A 30 3.14 -13.41 1.14
CA ILE A 30 2.72 -14.22 2.29
C ILE A 30 2.78 -13.40 3.59
N ILE A 31 3.82 -12.59 3.82
CA ILE A 31 3.90 -11.68 4.97
C ILE A 31 2.82 -10.58 4.88
N MET A 32 2.46 -10.14 3.67
CA MET A 32 1.36 -9.21 3.36
C MET A 32 -0.04 -9.85 3.38
N THR A 33 -0.18 -11.15 3.62
CA THR A 33 -1.48 -11.74 4.04
C THR A 33 -1.84 -11.41 5.50
N LYS A 34 -1.22 -10.37 6.07
CA LYS A 34 -1.67 -9.72 7.30
C LYS A 34 -2.77 -8.72 6.96
N LYS A 35 -4.01 -9.05 7.35
CA LYS A 35 -5.17 -8.15 7.52
C LYS A 35 -4.98 -6.75 6.89
N THR A 36 -5.29 -6.62 5.61
CA THR A 36 -5.18 -5.35 4.84
C THR A 36 -6.21 -4.31 5.30
N ALA A 37 -7.31 -4.76 5.89
CA ALA A 37 -8.36 -3.91 6.45
C ALA A 37 -8.10 -3.62 7.93
N PHE A 38 -7.52 -2.47 8.24
CA PHE A 38 -7.51 -1.93 9.59
C PHE A 38 -8.90 -1.39 9.93
N THR A 39 -9.38 -1.69 11.13
CA THR A 39 -10.59 -1.07 11.66
C THR A 39 -10.35 0.39 11.99
N THR A 40 -11.41 1.21 12.01
CA THR A 40 -11.36 2.61 12.47
C THR A 40 -10.65 2.75 13.82
N GLN A 41 -10.88 1.82 14.76
CA GLN A 41 -10.24 1.80 16.08
C GLN A 41 -8.74 1.49 16.05
N GLU A 42 -8.28 0.71 15.08
CA GLU A 42 -6.85 0.47 14.86
C GLU A 42 -6.18 1.70 14.24
N LEU A 43 -6.86 2.35 13.29
CA LEU A 43 -6.39 3.58 12.64
C LEU A 43 -6.22 4.74 13.64
N LEU A 44 -7.09 4.86 14.65
CA LEU A 44 -6.94 5.88 15.71
C LEU A 44 -5.57 5.86 16.41
N LYS A 45 -4.86 4.73 16.39
CA LYS A 45 -3.56 4.56 17.05
C LYS A 45 -2.38 4.91 16.16
N PHE A 46 -2.62 5.19 14.88
CA PHE A 46 -1.56 5.47 13.92
C PHE A 46 -0.92 6.83 14.21
N ASN A 47 0.41 6.85 14.17
CA ASN A 47 1.16 8.08 13.97
C ASN A 47 1.28 8.37 12.45
N ASP A 48 1.89 9.51 12.13
CA ASP A 48 2.07 9.98 10.75
C ASP A 48 2.78 8.96 9.86
N GLU A 49 3.81 8.29 10.36
CA GLU A 49 4.58 7.30 9.60
C GLU A 49 3.79 6.00 9.37
N ASP A 50 3.04 5.55 10.38
CA ASP A 50 2.16 4.39 10.25
C ASP A 50 1.06 4.65 9.23
N PHE A 51 0.49 5.87 9.24
CA PHE A 51 -0.51 6.29 8.26
C PHE A 51 0.07 6.35 6.85
N LYS A 52 1.23 6.98 6.65
CA LYS A 52 1.91 7.01 5.34
C LYS A 52 2.19 5.61 4.80
N ARG A 53 2.70 4.71 5.65
CA ARG A 53 2.95 3.30 5.28
C ARG A 53 1.66 2.59 4.88
N TYR A 54 0.56 2.87 5.57
CA TYR A 54 -0.73 2.31 5.22
C TYR A 54 -1.23 2.81 3.86
N ILE A 55 -1.10 4.11 3.58
CA ILE A 55 -1.42 4.66 2.24
C ILE A 55 -0.56 3.98 1.16
N PHE A 56 0.74 3.81 1.37
CA PHE A 56 1.60 3.10 0.42
C PHE A 56 1.20 1.64 0.23
N LEU A 57 0.81 0.94 1.30
CA LEU A 57 0.31 -0.43 1.23
C LEU A 57 -0.95 -0.51 0.35
N LEU A 58 -1.92 0.39 0.56
CA LEU A 58 -3.13 0.45 -0.28
C LEU A 58 -2.79 0.74 -1.74
N GLN A 59 -1.87 1.66 -2.00
CA GLN A 59 -1.39 1.96 -3.36
C GLN A 59 -0.67 0.78 -4.01
N ASP A 60 0.13 0.02 -3.26
CA ASP A 60 0.82 -1.18 -3.75
C ASP A 60 -0.19 -2.28 -4.14
N ILE A 61 -1.21 -2.50 -3.29
CA ILE A 61 -2.29 -3.46 -3.56
C ILE A 61 -3.11 -3.05 -4.78
N LEU A 62 -3.52 -1.79 -4.87
CA LEU A 62 -4.27 -1.27 -6.00
C LEU A 62 -3.46 -1.41 -7.29
N LYS A 63 -2.18 -1.04 -7.26
CA LYS A 63 -1.28 -1.17 -8.40
C LYS A 63 -1.11 -2.62 -8.83
N GLU A 64 -0.98 -3.55 -7.89
CA GLU A 64 -0.88 -4.98 -8.21
C GLU A 64 -2.11 -5.47 -8.97
N LYS A 65 -3.32 -5.13 -8.52
CA LYS A 65 -4.57 -5.49 -9.22
C LYS A 65 -4.67 -4.89 -10.62
N LEU A 66 -4.30 -3.61 -10.77
CA LEU A 66 -4.26 -2.95 -12.08
C LEU A 66 -3.23 -3.61 -13.01
N ASP A 67 -2.06 -4.00 -12.49
CA ASP A 67 -1.01 -4.67 -13.25
C ASP A 67 -1.44 -6.11 -13.68
N TYR A 68 -2.36 -6.75 -12.94
CA TYR A 68 -3.01 -8.02 -13.34
C TYR A 68 -4.13 -7.87 -14.38
N GLY A 69 -4.45 -6.63 -14.77
CA GLY A 69 -5.42 -6.32 -15.81
C GLY A 69 -6.85 -6.06 -15.31
N GLU A 70 -7.07 -5.94 -14.00
CA GLU A 70 -8.34 -5.43 -13.48
C GLU A 70 -8.47 -3.94 -13.78
N SER A 71 -9.67 -3.49 -14.15
CA SER A 71 -9.99 -2.08 -14.27
C SER A 71 -10.30 -1.47 -12.90
N ILE A 72 -10.16 -0.14 -12.78
CA ILE A 72 -10.54 0.57 -11.54
C ILE A 72 -12.01 0.30 -11.19
N ASP A 73 -12.90 0.34 -12.18
CA ASP A 73 -14.33 0.10 -11.97
C ASP A 73 -14.58 -1.31 -11.40
N GLU A 74 -13.94 -2.34 -11.96
CA GLU A 74 -14.06 -3.71 -11.44
C GLU A 74 -13.50 -3.89 -10.02
N ILE A 75 -12.49 -3.10 -9.64
CA ILE A 75 -11.93 -3.11 -8.29
C ILE A 75 -12.92 -2.46 -7.32
N LEU A 76 -13.43 -1.27 -7.65
CA LEU A 76 -14.37 -0.52 -6.82
C LEU A 76 -15.73 -1.21 -6.68
N ASP A 77 -16.16 -1.98 -7.68
CA ASP A 77 -17.38 -2.81 -7.60
C ASP A 77 -17.25 -3.96 -6.59
N LYS A 78 -16.03 -4.44 -6.35
CA LYS A 78 -15.75 -5.59 -5.47
C LYS A 78 -15.44 -5.17 -4.04
N GLU A 79 -14.73 -4.06 -3.87
CA GLU A 79 -14.28 -3.56 -2.58
C GLU A 79 -14.23 -2.04 -2.57
N ASP A 80 -14.55 -1.44 -1.43
CA ASP A 80 -14.20 -0.05 -1.16
C ASP A 80 -12.91 -0.03 -0.32
N PRO A 81 -11.74 0.21 -0.93
CA PRO A 81 -10.47 0.20 -0.21
C PRO A 81 -10.31 1.40 0.74
N PHE A 82 -11.24 2.36 0.73
CA PHE A 82 -11.17 3.61 1.47
C PHE A 82 -12.19 3.73 2.59
N GLU A 83 -13.16 2.80 2.70
CA GLU A 83 -14.25 2.81 3.70
C GLU A 83 -13.76 3.11 5.12
N THR A 84 -12.64 2.50 5.52
CA THR A 84 -12.10 2.63 6.88
C THR A 84 -11.48 4.01 7.16
N LEU A 85 -11.13 4.74 6.11
CA LEU A 85 -10.55 6.09 6.15
C LEU A 85 -11.62 7.18 6.14
N GLU A 86 -12.81 6.92 5.60
CA GLU A 86 -13.89 7.91 5.48
C GLU A 86 -14.20 8.67 6.78
N PRO A 87 -14.23 8.04 7.97
CA PRO A 87 -14.52 8.75 9.22
C PRO A 87 -13.48 9.82 9.59
N PHE A 88 -12.30 9.80 8.98
CA PHE A 88 -11.15 10.66 9.30
C PHE A 88 -10.82 11.68 8.22
N LEU A 89 -11.44 11.60 7.04
CA LEU A 89 -11.09 12.46 5.92
C LEU A 89 -12.20 13.47 5.67
N SER A 90 -11.84 14.74 5.59
CA SER A 90 -12.78 15.79 5.20
C SER A 90 -13.12 15.69 3.71
N GLU A 91 -14.19 16.37 3.31
CA GLU A 91 -14.61 16.51 1.89
C GLU A 91 -13.50 17.06 0.99
N GLU A 92 -12.57 17.84 1.54
CA GLU A 92 -11.42 18.39 0.81
C GLU A 92 -10.27 17.38 0.64
N VAL A 93 -10.08 16.51 1.62
CA VAL A 93 -8.94 15.57 1.67
C VAL A 93 -9.27 14.25 0.97
N TYR A 94 -10.53 13.82 1.01
CA TYR A 94 -10.95 12.57 0.37
C TYR A 94 -10.67 12.55 -1.15
N PRO A 95 -10.96 13.60 -1.95
CA PRO A 95 -10.58 13.64 -3.36
C PRO A 95 -9.07 13.56 -3.60
N ILE A 96 -8.25 14.13 -2.70
CA ILE A 96 -6.78 14.04 -2.78
C ILE A 96 -6.34 12.58 -2.61
N LEU A 97 -6.93 11.85 -1.66
CA LEU A 97 -6.67 10.43 -1.46
C LEU A 97 -6.98 9.64 -2.73
N VAL A 98 -8.18 9.81 -3.27
CA VAL A 98 -8.63 9.09 -4.48
C VAL A 98 -7.70 9.35 -5.66
N LEU A 99 -7.37 10.63 -5.92
CA LEU A 99 -6.45 10.99 -7.00
C LEU A 99 -5.05 10.41 -6.79
N ALA A 100 -4.54 10.44 -5.56
CA ALA A 100 -3.24 9.88 -5.21
C ALA A 100 -3.21 8.36 -5.38
N MET A 101 -4.29 7.67 -5.05
CA MET A 101 -4.41 6.22 -5.19
C MET A 101 -4.42 5.81 -6.67
N ILE A 102 -5.35 6.37 -7.45
CA ILE A 102 -5.54 6.03 -8.87
C ILE A 102 -4.28 6.34 -9.68
N ASN A 103 -3.62 7.47 -9.42
CA ASN A 103 -2.44 7.89 -10.17
C ASN A 103 -1.12 7.43 -9.53
N ASN A 104 -1.17 6.64 -8.46
CA ASN A 104 -0.02 6.19 -7.68
C ASN A 104 0.94 7.36 -7.30
N ILE A 105 0.38 8.49 -6.87
CA ILE A 105 1.16 9.67 -6.48
C ILE A 105 1.66 9.47 -5.05
N ARG A 106 2.99 9.45 -4.88
CA ARG A 106 3.68 9.19 -3.60
C ARG A 106 4.56 10.35 -3.11
N THR A 107 4.32 11.55 -3.64
CA THR A 107 5.14 12.73 -3.31
C THR A 107 4.92 13.17 -1.87
N GLU A 108 5.96 13.73 -1.24
CA GLU A 108 5.88 14.22 0.14
C GLU A 108 4.76 15.23 0.34
N THR A 109 4.55 16.16 -0.60
CA THR A 109 3.47 17.16 -0.52
C THR A 109 2.08 16.54 -0.40
N VAL A 110 1.84 15.46 -1.15
CA VAL A 110 0.55 14.74 -1.11
C VAL A 110 0.42 13.95 0.18
N MET A 111 1.49 13.26 0.61
CA MET A 111 1.48 12.54 1.88
C MET A 111 1.28 13.49 3.07
N GLN A 112 1.90 14.66 3.05
CA GLN A 112 1.70 15.70 4.05
C GLN A 112 0.24 16.14 4.11
N ALA A 113 -0.38 16.47 2.97
CA ALA A 113 -1.79 16.86 2.93
C ALA A 113 -2.73 15.76 3.48
N LEU A 114 -2.47 14.49 3.13
CA LEU A 114 -3.24 13.36 3.63
C LEU A 114 -3.04 13.15 5.14
N THR A 115 -1.80 13.23 5.63
CA THR A 115 -1.49 13.09 7.05
C THR A 115 -2.09 14.23 7.87
N GLU A 116 -2.00 15.47 7.41
CA GLU A 116 -2.61 16.63 8.07
C GLU A 116 -4.14 16.48 8.14
N GLY A 117 -4.77 16.07 7.03
CA GLY A 117 -6.20 15.79 6.97
C GLY A 117 -6.62 14.68 7.92
N PHE A 118 -5.90 13.56 7.92
CA PHE A 118 -6.14 12.42 8.80
C PHE A 118 -6.00 12.79 10.28
N ASN A 119 -4.95 13.54 10.65
CA ASN A 119 -4.75 13.98 12.02
C ASN A 119 -5.90 14.88 12.50
N LYS A 120 -6.33 15.82 11.66
CA LYS A 120 -7.49 16.68 11.96
C LYS A 120 -8.78 15.86 12.14
N GLY A 121 -9.08 14.94 11.22
CA GLY A 121 -10.28 14.12 11.33
C GLY A 121 -10.24 13.13 12.49
N ARG A 122 -9.06 12.62 12.84
CA ARG A 122 -8.85 11.79 14.06
C ARG A 122 -9.18 12.58 15.32
N ASP A 123 -8.71 13.81 15.42
CA ASP A 123 -8.96 14.67 16.57
C ASP A 123 -10.46 15.02 16.69
N ASP A 124 -11.10 15.31 15.56
CA ASP A 124 -12.55 15.55 15.48
C ASP A 124 -13.35 14.29 15.89
N TYR A 125 -12.97 13.11 15.39
CA TYR A 125 -13.60 11.84 15.74
C TYR A 125 -13.50 11.56 17.25
N ASN A 126 -12.32 11.75 17.83
CA ASN A 126 -12.09 11.56 19.27
C ASN A 126 -12.87 12.56 20.12
N SER A 127 -13.10 13.79 19.63
CA SER A 127 -13.88 14.81 20.34
C SER A 127 -15.37 14.47 20.40
N LYS A 128 -15.92 13.82 19.37
CA LYS A 128 -17.34 13.44 19.26
C LYS A 128 -17.70 12.18 20.06
N GLN A 129 -16.71 11.37 20.43
CA GLN A 129 -16.87 10.13 21.21
C GLN A 129 -16.81 10.36 22.74
N LYS A 130 -16.53 11.60 23.19
CA LYS A 130 -16.52 12.01 24.60
C LYS A 130 -17.85 12.62 24.99
#